data_AF-A0A1F8GIL8-F1
#
_entry.id   AF-A0A1F8GIL8-F1
#
_cell.length_a   1.000
_cell.length_b   1.000
_cell.length_c   1.000
_cell.angle_alpha   90.00
_cell.angle_beta   90.00
_cell.angle_gamma   90.00
#
_symmetry.space_group_name_H-M   'P 1'
#
loop_
_entity.id
_entity.type
_entity.pdbx_description
1 polymer ?
#
loop_
_entity_poly.entity_id
_entity_poly.type
_entity_poly.pdbx_seq_one_letter_code
_entity_poly.pdbx_strand_id
1 'polypeptide(L)'
;MAGNFVTGSPIKYRKKGNWEEFPMKFRWQTGLWFELFEKHLDLIVEDIKRAQAEDRLITYLSCPISGREGSHSLTNIEITRHVARQLETKWGSRFWVLNPALYQMESSSGTGLIKRHAHLLSAEKGLMPEIDIEQLHKESPLTGGDYLRMWTKVLVGDDADNLGNRFDAFYFIGPVDVWNFFTNSGNTDLTRGVEDYFARKIATNAEFRSCFGEARKIDDAEREFFKFYTLKAGAHFSLGSHDEYNIWQILNVLRRREIRPLASIPGYFDGRQIGLGAAETELSPGYAIN
;
A
#
# COMPACT_ATOMS: atom_id res chain seq x y z
N MET A 1 13.28 22.94 -10.64
CA MET A 1 14.23 22.11 -11.41
C MET A 1 13.50 20.83 -11.79
N ALA A 2 13.53 20.38 -13.04
CA ALA A 2 12.89 19.11 -13.42
C ALA A 2 13.54 17.98 -12.63
N GLY A 3 12.74 17.21 -11.87
CA GLY A 3 13.25 16.11 -11.04
C GLY A 3 14.06 15.11 -11.89
N ASN A 4 15.19 14.65 -11.38
CA ASN A 4 15.95 13.59 -12.02
C ASN A 4 15.23 12.26 -11.78
N PHE A 5 14.63 11.70 -12.83
CA PHE A 5 13.95 10.40 -12.78
C PHE A 5 14.84 9.29 -13.31
N VAL A 6 14.70 8.09 -12.74
CA VAL A 6 15.27 6.86 -13.28
C VAL A 6 14.14 5.89 -13.58
N THR A 7 14.33 5.13 -14.65
CA THR A 7 13.47 4.03 -15.05
C THR A 7 14.26 2.74 -14.93
N GLY A 8 13.71 1.72 -14.27
CA GLY A 8 14.35 0.41 -14.19
C GLY A 8 13.63 -0.56 -13.29
N SER A 9 14.25 -1.72 -13.05
CA SER A 9 13.76 -2.66 -12.05
C SER A 9 14.21 -2.23 -10.64
N PRO A 10 13.30 -2.21 -9.64
CA PRO A 10 13.67 -1.80 -8.28
C PRO A 10 14.65 -2.74 -7.58
N ILE A 11 14.69 -4.01 -7.99
CA ILE A 11 15.40 -5.08 -7.28
C ILE A 11 15.79 -6.19 -8.26
N LYS A 12 16.87 -6.91 -7.93
CA LYS A 12 17.28 -8.14 -8.64
C LYS A 12 16.83 -9.37 -7.87
N TYR A 13 16.60 -10.47 -8.56
CA TYR A 13 16.31 -11.77 -7.94
C TYR A 13 17.26 -12.84 -8.48
N ARG A 14 17.37 -13.95 -7.75
CA ARG A 14 18.22 -15.06 -8.14
C ARG A 14 17.44 -16.08 -8.94
N LYS A 15 17.93 -16.37 -10.15
CA LYS A 15 17.37 -17.34 -11.09
C LYS A 15 18.47 -18.28 -11.55
N LYS A 16 18.32 -19.58 -11.28
CA LYS A 16 19.32 -20.62 -11.59
C LYS A 16 20.74 -20.23 -11.15
N GLY A 17 20.86 -19.59 -9.98
CA GLY A 17 22.13 -19.14 -9.41
C GLY A 17 22.62 -17.76 -9.84
N ASN A 18 22.04 -17.15 -10.89
CA ASN A 18 22.43 -15.83 -11.41
C ASN A 18 21.47 -14.73 -10.96
N TRP A 19 22.00 -13.51 -10.78
CA TRP A 19 21.18 -12.33 -10.48
C TRP A 19 20.60 -11.72 -11.76
N GLU A 20 19.28 -11.66 -11.85
CA GLU A 20 18.53 -11.02 -12.95
C GLU A 20 17.66 -9.87 -12.41
N GLU A 21 17.29 -8.92 -13.27
CA GLU A 21 16.33 -7.87 -12.90
C GLU A 21 14.94 -8.47 -12.65
N PHE A 22 14.28 -8.05 -11.57
CA PHE A 22 12.88 -8.42 -11.33
C PHE A 22 11.99 -7.87 -12.47
N PRO A 23 11.04 -8.65 -13.02
CA PRO A 23 10.35 -8.33 -14.26
C PRO A 23 9.18 -7.35 -14.03
N MET A 24 9.43 -6.29 -13.25
CA MET A 24 8.60 -5.11 -13.18
C MET A 24 9.50 -3.88 -13.15
N LYS A 25 9.12 -2.86 -13.92
CA LYS A 25 9.86 -1.61 -14.00
C LYS A 25 8.98 -0.46 -13.60
N PHE A 26 9.60 0.53 -12.96
CA PHE A 26 8.92 1.75 -12.54
C PHE A 26 9.77 2.95 -12.94
N ARG A 27 9.14 4.12 -12.96
CA ARG A 27 9.83 5.40 -13.01
C ARG A 27 9.72 6.07 -11.65
N TRP A 28 10.85 6.41 -11.04
CA TRP A 28 10.90 7.05 -9.73
C TRP A 28 11.91 8.19 -9.71
N GLN A 29 11.79 9.05 -8.70
CA GLN A 29 12.65 10.19 -8.45
C GLN A 29 13.94 9.76 -7.76
N THR A 30 15.02 10.45 -8.12
CA THR A 30 16.32 10.33 -7.44
C THR A 30 16.53 11.49 -6.46
N GLY A 31 17.70 11.54 -5.82
CA GLY A 31 18.02 12.59 -4.84
C GLY A 31 17.32 12.35 -3.49
N LEU A 32 16.88 13.42 -2.84
CA LEU A 32 16.39 13.36 -1.45
C LEU A 32 15.21 12.41 -1.27
N TRP A 33 14.26 12.36 -2.22
CA TRP A 33 13.16 11.41 -2.15
C TRP A 33 13.62 9.97 -2.14
N PHE A 34 14.58 9.62 -2.99
CA PHE A 34 15.17 8.29 -3.01
C PHE A 34 15.77 7.94 -1.65
N GLU A 35 16.58 8.83 -1.09
CA GLU A 35 17.27 8.59 0.19
C GLU A 35 16.30 8.50 1.38
N LEU A 36 15.24 9.31 1.40
CA LEU A 36 14.18 9.22 2.39
C LEU A 36 13.44 7.89 2.30
N PHE A 37 13.13 7.43 1.09
CA PHE A 37 12.47 6.14 0.86
C PHE A 37 13.39 4.95 1.17
N GLU A 38 14.71 5.07 1.04
CA GLU A 38 15.63 4.03 1.51
C GLU A 38 15.59 3.90 3.04
N LYS A 39 15.62 5.01 3.79
CA LYS A 39 15.43 4.95 5.25
C LYS A 39 14.08 4.37 5.64
N HIS A 40 13.05 4.69 4.86
CA HIS A 40 11.71 4.18 5.10
C HIS A 40 11.60 2.68 4.81
N LEU A 41 12.23 2.21 3.73
CA LEU A 41 12.38 0.79 3.42
C LEU A 41 13.07 0.03 4.55
N ASP A 42 14.18 0.56 5.06
CA ASP A 42 14.95 -0.07 6.14
C ASP A 42 14.08 -0.26 7.39
N LEU A 43 13.31 0.76 7.77
CA LEU A 43 12.36 0.68 8.90
C LEU A 43 11.31 -0.42 8.69
N ILE A 44 10.70 -0.50 7.49
CA ILE A 44 9.69 -1.52 7.18
C ILE A 44 10.31 -2.92 7.28
N VAL A 45 11.53 -3.11 6.74
CA VAL A 45 12.24 -4.38 6.81
C VAL A 45 12.60 -4.75 8.24
N GLU A 46 12.99 -3.80 9.08
CA GLU A 46 13.23 -4.03 10.51
C GLU A 46 11.96 -4.47 11.26
N ASP A 47 10.82 -3.85 10.98
CA ASP A 47 9.54 -4.23 11.58
C ASP A 47 9.10 -5.64 11.15
N ILE A 48 9.30 -5.99 9.87
CA ILE A 48 9.09 -7.37 9.38
C ILE A 48 10.00 -8.35 10.12
N LYS A 49 11.30 -8.05 10.23
CA LYS A 49 12.27 -8.89 10.94
C LYS A 49 11.92 -9.07 12.41
N ARG A 50 11.40 -8.03 13.06
CA ARG A 50 10.91 -8.11 14.44
C ARG A 50 9.74 -9.08 14.56
N ALA A 51 8.75 -8.97 13.66
CA ALA A 51 7.62 -9.89 13.64
C ALA A 51 8.05 -11.34 13.35
N GLN A 52 9.02 -11.56 12.46
CA GLN A 52 9.61 -12.88 12.22
C GLN A 52 10.36 -13.43 13.45
N ALA A 53 11.11 -12.59 14.17
CA ALA A 53 11.79 -12.97 15.41
C ALA A 53 10.81 -13.34 16.54
N GLU A 54 9.58 -12.82 16.48
CA GLU A 54 8.46 -13.18 17.35
C GLU A 54 7.69 -14.44 16.89
N ASP A 55 8.19 -15.17 15.88
CA ASP A 55 7.54 -16.36 15.29
C ASP A 55 6.11 -16.10 14.79
N ARG A 56 5.89 -14.89 14.26
CA ARG A 56 4.63 -14.49 13.62
C ARG A 56 4.62 -14.82 12.14
N LEU A 57 3.44 -15.20 11.65
CA LEU A 57 3.13 -15.33 10.23
C LEU A 57 2.85 -13.94 9.64
N ILE A 58 3.60 -13.59 8.61
CA ILE A 58 3.62 -12.25 8.02
C ILE A 58 2.66 -12.19 6.84
N THR A 59 1.61 -11.36 6.96
CA THR A 59 0.64 -11.12 5.89
C THR A 59 0.77 -9.71 5.36
N TYR A 60 1.02 -9.55 4.06
CA TYR A 60 0.96 -8.24 3.42
C TYR A 60 -0.49 -7.85 3.12
N LEU A 61 -0.90 -6.63 3.50
CA LEU A 61 -2.23 -6.10 3.22
C LEU A 61 -2.18 -5.05 2.10
N SER A 62 -2.67 -5.40 0.91
CA SER A 62 -2.86 -4.47 -0.20
C SER A 62 -4.18 -3.71 -0.06
N CYS A 63 -4.12 -2.38 -0.11
CA CYS A 63 -5.28 -1.49 -0.02
C CYS A 63 -5.15 -0.27 -0.96
N PRO A 64 -6.25 0.19 -1.60
CA PRO A 64 -6.31 1.51 -2.24
C PRO A 64 -6.09 2.62 -1.21
N ILE A 65 -4.87 3.06 -0.93
CA ILE A 65 -4.65 4.16 0.03
C ILE A 65 -4.90 5.53 -0.61
N SER A 66 -4.41 5.74 -1.84
CA SER A 66 -4.58 7.01 -2.54
C SER A 66 -6.03 7.24 -2.98
N GLY A 67 -6.56 8.43 -2.71
CA GLY A 67 -7.89 8.85 -3.16
C GLY A 67 -7.92 9.16 -4.66
N ARG A 68 -8.80 8.47 -5.39
CA ARG A 68 -9.17 8.68 -6.81
C ARG A 68 -10.66 8.44 -7.03
N GLU A 69 -11.24 9.13 -8.02
CA GLU A 69 -12.62 8.92 -8.51
C GLU A 69 -13.71 8.84 -7.43
N GLY A 70 -13.67 9.73 -6.43
CA GLY A 70 -14.65 9.78 -5.33
C GLY A 70 -14.19 9.09 -4.04
N SER A 71 -13.11 8.32 -4.07
CA SER A 71 -12.48 7.82 -2.84
C SER A 71 -11.67 8.88 -2.11
N HIS A 72 -11.38 8.60 -0.84
CA HIS A 72 -10.79 9.56 0.08
C HIS A 72 -9.72 8.89 0.95
N SER A 73 -8.49 9.38 0.89
CA SER A 73 -7.33 8.72 1.49
C SER A 73 -7.49 8.43 2.98
N LEU A 74 -8.00 9.39 3.78
CA LEU A 74 -8.19 9.14 5.23
C LEU A 74 -9.23 8.04 5.50
N THR A 75 -10.29 7.98 4.69
CA THR A 75 -11.30 6.92 4.82
C THR A 75 -10.71 5.58 4.43
N ASN A 76 -9.93 5.54 3.34
CA ASN A 76 -9.20 4.36 2.93
C ASN A 76 -8.27 3.85 4.04
N ILE A 77 -7.51 4.74 4.69
CA ILE A 77 -6.65 4.40 5.83
C ILE A 77 -7.45 3.82 7.02
N GLU A 78 -8.62 4.40 7.32
CA GLU A 78 -9.51 3.88 8.36
C GLU A 78 -10.03 2.48 8.02
N ILE A 79 -10.40 2.24 6.76
CA ILE A 79 -10.77 0.93 6.23
C ILE A 79 -9.59 -0.03 6.36
N THR A 80 -8.38 0.34 5.91
CA THR A 80 -7.21 -0.55 5.98
C THR A 80 -6.91 -0.96 7.42
N ARG A 81 -6.99 -0.02 8.36
CA ARG A 81 -6.80 -0.29 9.80
C ARG A 81 -7.90 -1.18 10.35
N HIS A 82 -9.14 -0.98 9.93
CA HIS A 82 -10.25 -1.86 10.31
C HIS A 82 -10.02 -3.30 9.81
N VAL A 83 -9.66 -3.46 8.53
CA VAL A 83 -9.43 -4.79 7.93
C VAL A 83 -8.22 -5.47 8.56
N ALA A 84 -7.11 -4.77 8.79
CA ALA A 84 -5.94 -5.33 9.49
C ALA A 84 -6.32 -5.90 10.86
N ARG A 85 -7.07 -5.15 11.67
CA ARG A 85 -7.55 -5.61 12.99
C ARG A 85 -8.51 -6.79 12.89
N GLN A 86 -9.40 -6.78 11.89
CA GLN A 86 -10.32 -7.88 11.63
C GLN A 86 -9.56 -9.15 11.26
N LEU A 87 -8.52 -9.06 10.43
CA LEU A 87 -7.66 -10.19 10.07
C LEU A 87 -6.91 -10.72 11.29
N GLU A 88 -6.26 -9.86 12.07
CA GLU A 88 -5.57 -10.29 13.31
C GLU A 88 -6.53 -10.95 14.31
N THR A 89 -7.78 -10.47 14.40
CA THR A 89 -8.81 -11.07 15.26
C THR A 89 -9.28 -12.42 14.73
N LYS A 90 -9.57 -12.52 13.42
CA LYS A 90 -10.15 -13.72 12.80
C LYS A 90 -9.12 -14.83 12.59
N TRP A 91 -7.91 -14.48 12.18
CA TRP A 91 -6.83 -15.43 11.89
C TRP A 91 -6.01 -15.75 13.15
N GLY A 92 -6.06 -14.86 14.15
CA GLY A 92 -5.50 -15.06 15.47
C GLY A 92 -4.14 -14.40 15.66
N SER A 93 -3.69 -14.39 16.91
CA SER A 93 -2.53 -13.61 17.37
C SER A 93 -1.18 -14.02 16.79
N ARG A 94 -1.08 -15.17 16.10
CA ARG A 94 0.14 -15.58 15.40
C ARG A 94 0.31 -14.87 14.06
N PHE A 95 -0.73 -14.22 13.54
CA PHE A 95 -0.61 -13.42 12.32
C PHE A 95 -0.22 -11.99 12.66
N TRP A 96 0.69 -11.44 11.88
CA TRP A 96 1.01 -10.02 11.87
C TRP A 96 0.73 -9.47 10.48
N VAL A 97 -0.08 -8.41 10.44
CA VAL A 97 -0.48 -7.79 9.18
C VAL A 97 0.39 -6.56 8.92
N LEU A 98 1.24 -6.65 7.90
CA LEU A 98 1.95 -5.48 7.39
C LEU A 98 0.93 -4.59 6.67
N ASN A 99 0.56 -3.49 7.32
CA ASN A 99 -0.40 -2.52 6.82
C ASN A 99 0.31 -1.28 6.22
N PRO A 100 0.33 -1.12 4.88
CA PRO A 100 0.94 0.03 4.20
C PRO A 100 0.44 1.40 4.66
N ALA A 101 -0.80 1.48 5.15
CA ALA A 101 -1.41 2.72 5.64
C ALA A 101 -0.76 3.27 6.92
N LEU A 102 0.15 2.52 7.55
CA LEU A 102 0.97 3.00 8.68
C LEU A 102 2.28 3.65 8.22
N TYR A 103 2.68 3.42 6.98
CA TYR A 103 3.98 3.79 6.43
C TYR A 103 3.85 4.88 5.35
N GLN A 104 2.80 4.86 4.54
CA GLN A 104 2.60 5.85 3.47
C GLN A 104 2.25 7.26 3.97
N MET A 105 2.71 8.28 3.24
CA MET A 105 2.57 9.70 3.62
C MET A 105 1.13 10.20 3.59
N GLU A 106 0.22 9.51 2.91
CA GLU A 106 -1.22 9.77 2.97
C GLU A 106 -1.78 9.61 4.40
N SER A 107 -1.04 8.95 5.29
CA SER A 107 -1.36 8.84 6.70
C SER A 107 -0.54 9.80 7.57
N SER A 108 -1.14 10.25 8.68
CA SER A 108 -0.42 11.02 9.71
C SER A 108 0.77 10.25 10.28
N SER A 109 0.63 8.92 10.43
CA SER A 109 1.71 8.02 10.87
C SER A 109 2.88 8.05 9.90
N GLY A 110 2.65 7.82 8.61
CA GLY A 110 3.69 7.81 7.58
C GLY A 110 4.33 9.19 7.36
N THR A 111 3.54 10.26 7.41
CA THR A 111 4.08 11.64 7.38
C THR A 111 5.02 11.88 8.56
N GLY A 112 4.65 11.44 9.77
CA GLY A 112 5.49 11.54 10.96
C GLY A 112 6.81 10.76 10.80
N LEU A 113 6.75 9.56 10.22
CA LEU A 113 7.93 8.73 9.94
C LEU A 113 8.87 9.42 8.93
N ILE A 114 8.33 9.94 7.83
CA ILE A 114 9.13 10.63 6.81
C ILE A 114 9.74 11.92 7.35
N LYS A 115 9.01 12.71 8.15
CA LYS A 115 9.58 13.89 8.84
C LYS A 115 10.73 13.49 9.78
N ARG A 116 10.61 12.36 10.50
CA ARG A 116 11.71 11.82 11.30
C ARG A 116 12.91 11.42 10.44
N HIS A 117 12.68 10.74 9.31
CA HIS A 117 13.76 10.39 8.39
C HIS A 117 14.45 11.62 7.79
N ALA A 118 13.70 12.68 7.51
CA ALA A 118 14.23 13.95 7.02
C ALA A 118 15.17 14.61 8.03
N HIS A 119 14.78 14.64 9.31
CA HIS A 119 15.64 15.12 10.38
C HIS A 119 16.94 14.31 10.49
N LEU A 120 16.84 12.97 10.53
CA LEU A 120 18.01 12.09 10.61
C LEU A 120 18.94 12.24 9.40
N LEU A 121 18.37 12.27 8.18
CA LEU A 121 19.14 12.43 6.95
C LEU A 121 19.82 13.80 6.87
N SER A 122 19.15 14.85 7.35
CA SER A 122 19.74 16.20 7.42
C SER A 122 20.93 16.23 8.37
N ALA A 123 20.81 15.60 9.55
CA ALA A 123 21.90 15.50 10.52
C ALA A 123 23.08 14.68 9.96
N GLU A 124 22.82 13.51 9.37
CA GLU A 124 23.84 12.65 8.76
C GLU A 124 24.62 13.36 7.64
N LYS A 125 23.96 14.23 6.87
CA LYS A 125 24.56 14.97 5.75
C LYS A 125 25.07 16.36 6.14
N GLY A 126 24.85 16.82 7.36
CA GLY A 126 25.17 18.19 7.80
C GLY A 126 24.40 19.27 7.03
N LEU A 127 23.16 19.01 6.63
CA LEU A 127 22.32 19.95 5.89
C LEU A 127 21.72 21.00 6.84
N MET A 128 21.88 22.28 6.49
CA MET A 128 21.27 23.43 7.17
C MET A 128 20.75 24.42 6.09
N PRO A 129 19.45 24.73 6.03
CA PRO A 129 18.37 24.21 6.88
C PRO A 129 18.10 22.71 6.67
N GLU A 130 17.39 22.09 7.62
CA GLU A 130 16.92 20.70 7.48
C GLU A 130 16.03 20.52 6.26
N ILE A 131 15.94 19.28 5.77
CA ILE A 131 15.07 18.90 4.65
C ILE A 131 13.61 19.18 5.03
N ASP A 132 13.03 20.19 4.40
CA ASP A 132 11.61 20.50 4.50
C ASP A 132 10.81 19.59 3.55
N ILE A 133 10.09 18.63 4.13
CA ILE A 133 9.24 17.69 3.39
C ILE A 133 8.12 18.36 2.62
N GLU A 134 7.54 19.44 3.16
CA GLU A 134 6.42 20.14 2.51
C GLU A 134 6.92 20.93 1.31
N GLN A 135 8.08 21.59 1.44
CA GLN A 135 8.75 22.26 0.34
C GLN A 135 9.22 21.26 -0.72
N LEU A 136 9.86 20.16 -0.30
CA LEU A 136 10.34 19.11 -1.20
C LEU A 136 9.19 18.50 -2.01
N HIS A 137 8.03 18.28 -1.38
CA HIS A 137 6.85 17.77 -2.07
C HIS A 137 6.24 18.77 -3.06
N LYS A 138 6.26 20.08 -2.75
CA LYS A 138 5.83 21.12 -3.69
C LYS A 138 6.75 21.21 -4.90
N GLU A 139 8.06 21.10 -4.69
CA GLU A 139 9.06 21.22 -5.75
C GLU A 139 9.16 19.97 -6.62
N SER A 140 8.97 18.80 -6.00
CA SER A 140 9.11 17.50 -6.65
C SER A 140 8.04 16.54 -6.10
N PRO A 141 6.79 16.59 -6.60
CA PRO A 141 5.70 15.77 -6.09
C PRO A 141 5.96 14.28 -6.29
N LEU A 142 5.67 13.47 -5.27
CA LEU A 142 5.77 12.01 -5.35
C LEU A 142 4.77 11.44 -6.36
N THR A 143 5.16 10.33 -6.99
CA THR A 143 4.35 9.57 -7.92
C THR A 143 4.13 8.16 -7.39
N GLY A 144 3.15 7.43 -7.95
CA GLY A 144 2.97 6.02 -7.58
C GLY A 144 4.20 5.16 -7.88
N GLY A 145 5.01 5.51 -8.88
CA GLY A 145 6.26 4.80 -9.17
C GLY A 145 7.30 4.91 -8.04
N ASP A 146 7.32 6.01 -7.29
CA ASP A 146 8.19 6.17 -6.11
C ASP A 146 7.82 5.17 -5.01
N TYR A 147 6.51 5.06 -4.73
CA TYR A 147 5.97 4.10 -3.76
C TYR A 147 6.16 2.66 -4.22
N LEU A 148 5.82 2.34 -5.47
CA LEU A 148 5.87 0.96 -5.95
C LEU A 148 7.31 0.48 -6.14
N ARG A 149 8.27 1.36 -6.39
CA ARG A 149 9.69 1.02 -6.30
C ARG A 149 10.06 0.54 -4.89
N MET A 150 9.67 1.27 -3.85
CA MET A 150 9.92 0.86 -2.46
C MET A 150 9.17 -0.41 -2.09
N TRP A 151 7.87 -0.49 -2.37
CA TRP A 151 7.07 -1.68 -2.06
C TRP A 151 7.55 -2.91 -2.81
N THR A 152 8.00 -2.79 -4.06
CA THR A 152 8.63 -3.91 -4.77
C THR A 152 9.86 -4.42 -4.01
N LYS A 153 10.72 -3.53 -3.50
CA LYS A 153 11.89 -3.92 -2.68
C LYS A 153 11.47 -4.61 -1.37
N VAL A 154 10.39 -4.14 -0.73
CA VAL A 154 9.83 -4.77 0.48
C VAL A 154 9.32 -6.18 0.19
N LEU A 155 8.44 -6.30 -0.82
CA LEU A 155 7.67 -7.51 -1.13
C LEU A 155 8.52 -8.62 -1.75
N VAL A 156 9.49 -8.25 -2.57
CA VAL A 156 10.35 -9.20 -3.30
C VAL A 156 11.62 -9.52 -2.50
N GLY A 157 12.20 -8.54 -1.80
CA GLY A 157 13.44 -8.70 -1.07
C GLY A 157 13.30 -9.67 0.11
N ASP A 158 14.31 -10.52 0.33
CA ASP A 158 14.26 -11.51 1.42
C ASP A 158 15.61 -11.89 2.04
N ASP A 159 16.67 -11.10 1.78
CA ASP A 159 18.04 -11.33 2.24
C ASP A 159 18.67 -12.66 1.73
N ALA A 160 18.03 -13.33 0.76
CA ALA A 160 18.52 -14.53 0.11
C ALA A 160 18.43 -14.42 -1.42
N ASP A 161 17.37 -14.99 -2.01
CA ASP A 161 17.20 -15.09 -3.47
C ASP A 161 16.26 -14.01 -4.03
N ASN A 162 15.71 -13.15 -3.15
CA ASN A 162 14.67 -12.16 -3.44
C ASN A 162 13.47 -12.79 -4.16
N LEU A 163 12.93 -13.83 -3.53
CA LEU A 163 11.73 -14.56 -3.95
C LEU A 163 10.58 -14.35 -2.95
N GLY A 164 10.61 -13.25 -2.19
CA GLY A 164 9.54 -12.83 -1.28
C GLY A 164 9.42 -13.69 -0.02
N ASN A 165 10.48 -14.37 0.42
CA ASN A 165 10.44 -15.26 1.59
C ASN A 165 10.16 -14.57 2.94
N ARG A 166 10.00 -13.24 2.96
CA ARG A 166 9.55 -12.49 4.14
C ARG A 166 8.05 -12.63 4.43
N PHE A 167 7.25 -13.10 3.47
CA PHE A 167 5.79 -13.11 3.55
C PHE A 167 5.23 -14.53 3.47
N ASP A 168 4.29 -14.81 4.38
CA ASP A 168 3.54 -16.06 4.42
C ASP A 168 2.22 -15.97 3.64
N ALA A 169 1.68 -14.76 3.46
CA ALA A 169 0.47 -14.51 2.68
C ALA A 169 0.38 -13.09 2.13
N PHE A 170 -0.42 -12.93 1.08
CA PHE A 170 -0.88 -11.63 0.57
C PHE A 170 -2.40 -11.55 0.73
N TYR A 171 -2.89 -10.39 1.16
CA TYR A 171 -4.32 -10.11 1.31
C TYR A 171 -4.69 -8.83 0.56
N PHE A 172 -5.64 -8.93 -0.36
CA PHE A 172 -6.14 -7.83 -1.17
C PHE A 172 -7.55 -7.47 -0.70
N ILE A 173 -7.73 -6.23 -0.26
CA ILE A 173 -9.04 -5.74 0.23
C ILE A 173 -10.06 -5.77 -0.90
N GLY A 174 -11.22 -6.37 -0.66
CA GLY A 174 -12.34 -6.36 -1.58
C GLY A 174 -13.54 -5.55 -1.10
N PRO A 175 -14.65 -5.58 -1.85
CA PRO A 175 -15.86 -4.83 -1.51
C PRO A 175 -16.48 -5.27 -0.18
N VAL A 176 -16.53 -6.56 0.16
CA VAL A 176 -17.10 -7.02 1.43
C VAL A 176 -16.30 -6.49 2.62
N ASP A 177 -14.98 -6.46 2.53
CA ASP A 177 -14.13 -5.84 3.55
C ASP A 177 -14.44 -4.35 3.77
N VAL A 178 -14.63 -3.60 2.68
CA VAL A 178 -15.01 -2.18 2.72
C VAL A 178 -16.42 -2.00 3.28
N TRP A 179 -17.38 -2.80 2.83
CA TRP A 179 -18.77 -2.69 3.27
C TRP A 179 -18.94 -3.06 4.74
N ASN A 180 -18.17 -4.04 5.23
CA ASN A 180 -18.11 -4.38 6.64
C ASN A 180 -17.67 -3.18 7.48
N PHE A 181 -16.71 -2.37 7.03
CA PHE A 181 -16.31 -1.15 7.74
C PHE A 181 -17.49 -0.18 7.95
N PHE A 182 -18.32 0.05 6.92
CA PHE A 182 -19.45 0.97 6.99
C PHE A 182 -20.68 0.42 7.73
N THR A 183 -20.82 -0.90 7.80
CA THR A 183 -21.98 -1.56 8.41
C THR A 183 -21.74 -2.02 9.86
N ASN A 184 -20.47 -2.14 10.29
CA ASN A 184 -20.11 -2.61 11.63
C ASN A 184 -20.53 -1.67 12.79
N SER A 185 -21.09 -0.49 12.50
CA SER A 185 -21.67 0.43 13.50
C SER A 185 -23.16 0.20 13.80
N GLY A 186 -23.72 -0.94 13.40
CA GLY A 186 -25.13 -1.28 13.66
C GLY A 186 -26.11 -0.66 12.67
N ASN A 187 -25.63 -0.24 11.50
CA ASN A 187 -26.48 0.26 10.42
C ASN A 187 -27.25 -0.89 9.77
N THR A 188 -28.48 -0.61 9.34
CA THR A 188 -29.38 -1.61 8.74
C THR A 188 -28.92 -2.11 7.38
N ASP A 189 -28.21 -1.25 6.64
CA ASP A 189 -27.73 -1.50 5.29
C ASP A 189 -26.51 -0.64 4.96
N LEU A 190 -25.87 -0.95 3.84
CA LEU A 190 -24.67 -0.27 3.37
C LEU A 190 -24.93 1.20 3.03
N THR A 191 -26.08 1.51 2.41
CA THR A 191 -26.42 2.88 1.99
C THR A 191 -26.36 3.82 3.18
N ARG A 192 -27.11 3.49 4.23
CA ARG A 192 -27.14 4.26 5.46
C ARG A 192 -25.77 4.32 6.13
N GLY A 193 -25.00 3.23 6.09
CA GLY A 193 -23.66 3.21 6.66
C GLY A 193 -22.68 4.17 6.02
N VAL A 194 -22.74 4.31 4.69
CA VAL A 194 -21.89 5.24 3.94
C VAL A 194 -22.34 6.69 4.14
N GLU A 195 -23.63 6.97 4.04
CA GLU A 195 -24.22 8.30 4.26
C GLU A 195 -23.98 8.81 5.69
N ASP A 196 -24.27 8.00 6.70
CA ASP A 196 -24.06 8.36 8.11
C ASP A 196 -22.56 8.55 8.42
N TYR A 197 -21.67 7.79 7.78
CA TYR A 197 -20.23 8.01 7.88
C TYR A 197 -19.84 9.37 7.29
N PHE A 198 -20.28 9.68 6.06
CA PHE A 198 -19.95 10.91 5.38
C PHE A 198 -20.47 12.13 6.14
N ALA A 199 -21.75 12.14 6.49
CA ALA A 199 -22.40 13.21 7.24
C ALA A 199 -21.70 13.45 8.59
N ARG A 200 -21.38 12.38 9.33
CA ARG A 200 -20.63 12.48 10.59
C ARG A 200 -19.24 13.08 10.37
N LYS A 201 -18.49 12.61 9.37
CA LYS A 201 -17.13 13.12 9.10
C LYS A 201 -17.13 14.59 8.68
N ILE A 202 -18.09 14.99 7.84
CA ILE A 202 -18.31 16.41 7.53
C ILE A 202 -18.62 17.20 8.80
N ALA A 203 -19.46 16.71 9.71
CA ALA A 203 -19.77 17.43 10.94
C ALA A 203 -18.57 17.56 11.89
N THR A 204 -17.77 16.51 12.05
CA THR A 204 -16.80 16.40 13.15
C THR A 204 -15.34 16.58 12.76
N ASN A 205 -14.96 16.42 11.49
CA ASN A 205 -13.57 16.44 11.05
C ASN A 205 -13.29 17.61 10.08
N ALA A 206 -12.54 18.61 10.56
CA ALA A 206 -12.20 19.80 9.78
C ALA A 206 -11.28 19.50 8.59
N GLU A 207 -10.34 18.55 8.73
CA GLU A 207 -9.45 18.11 7.65
C GLU A 207 -10.27 17.42 6.55
N PHE A 208 -11.14 16.49 6.92
CA PHE A 208 -12.06 15.83 5.99
C PHE A 208 -12.94 16.84 5.25
N ARG A 209 -13.54 17.82 5.96
CA ARG A 209 -14.30 18.91 5.33
C ARG A 209 -13.47 19.72 4.35
N SER A 210 -12.22 20.04 4.71
CA SER A 210 -11.35 20.88 3.89
C SER A 210 -11.07 20.27 2.51
N CYS A 211 -11.13 18.94 2.39
CA CYS A 211 -10.98 18.23 1.13
C CYS A 211 -12.13 18.48 0.14
N PHE A 212 -13.31 18.88 0.62
CA PHE A 212 -14.52 19.05 -0.20
C PHE A 212 -14.89 20.53 -0.45
N GLY A 213 -14.32 21.47 0.29
CA GLY A 213 -14.47 22.92 0.05
C GLY A 213 -15.86 23.49 0.38
N GLU A 214 -16.40 24.34 -0.50
CA GLU A 214 -17.68 25.03 -0.32
C GLU A 214 -18.90 24.08 -0.38
N ALA A 215 -20.01 24.47 0.26
CA ALA A 215 -21.21 23.65 0.40
C ALA A 215 -21.77 23.08 -0.91
N ARG A 216 -21.73 23.82 -2.03
CA ARG A 216 -22.24 23.34 -3.33
C ARG A 216 -21.38 22.22 -3.95
N LYS A 217 -20.16 22.02 -3.46
CA LYS A 217 -19.27 20.89 -3.81
C LYS A 217 -19.48 19.68 -2.89
N ILE A 218 -20.12 19.88 -1.73
CA ILE A 218 -20.34 18.80 -0.76
C ILE A 218 -21.37 17.81 -1.28
N ASP A 219 -22.48 18.25 -1.87
CA ASP A 219 -23.52 17.33 -2.40
C ASP A 219 -22.98 16.47 -3.56
N ASP A 220 -22.20 17.07 -4.46
CA ASP A 220 -21.54 16.35 -5.55
C ASP A 220 -20.48 15.39 -5.00
N ALA A 221 -19.70 15.82 -4.00
CA ALA A 221 -18.72 14.97 -3.36
C ALA A 221 -19.35 13.81 -2.58
N GLU A 222 -20.47 14.03 -1.90
CA GLU A 222 -21.24 13.00 -1.21
C GLU A 222 -21.70 11.95 -2.20
N ARG A 223 -22.26 12.36 -3.34
CA ARG A 223 -22.69 11.43 -4.38
C ARG A 223 -21.54 10.59 -4.94
N GLU A 224 -20.39 11.21 -5.22
CA GLU A 224 -19.23 10.46 -5.74
C GLU A 224 -18.58 9.58 -4.66
N PHE A 225 -18.53 10.04 -3.41
CA PHE A 225 -18.10 9.25 -2.26
C PHE A 225 -18.99 8.02 -2.09
N PHE A 226 -20.31 8.23 -2.11
CA PHE A 226 -21.31 7.17 -2.03
C PHE A 226 -21.08 6.13 -3.13
N LYS A 227 -21.11 6.56 -4.41
CA LYS A 227 -20.87 5.69 -5.56
C LYS A 227 -19.56 4.90 -5.42
N PHE A 228 -18.48 5.54 -4.97
CA PHE A 228 -17.21 4.85 -4.83
C PHE A 228 -17.29 3.74 -3.79
N TYR A 229 -17.68 4.05 -2.55
CA TYR A 229 -17.65 3.07 -1.46
C TYR A 229 -18.76 2.02 -1.54
N THR A 230 -19.81 2.26 -2.32
CA THR A 230 -20.85 1.25 -2.58
C THR A 230 -20.56 0.38 -3.81
N LEU A 231 -19.95 0.92 -4.89
CA LEU A 231 -19.79 0.21 -6.17
C LEU A 231 -18.34 -0.03 -6.60
N LYS A 232 -17.43 0.90 -6.30
CA LYS A 232 -16.02 0.87 -6.73
C LYS A 232 -15.05 0.58 -5.57
N ALA A 233 -15.46 -0.27 -4.65
CA ALA A 233 -14.70 -0.55 -3.43
C ALA A 233 -13.60 -1.61 -3.62
N GLY A 234 -12.43 -1.37 -3.00
CA GLY A 234 -11.34 -2.35 -2.88
C GLY A 234 -10.23 -2.26 -3.93
N ALA A 235 -9.40 -3.31 -3.97
CA ALA A 235 -8.17 -3.38 -4.76
C ALA A 235 -8.37 -3.24 -6.28
N HIS A 236 -9.55 -3.59 -6.81
CA HIS A 236 -9.88 -3.49 -8.23
C HIS A 236 -9.84 -2.07 -8.80
N PHE A 237 -9.94 -1.06 -7.94
CA PHE A 237 -9.97 0.35 -8.35
C PHE A 237 -8.72 1.10 -7.88
N SER A 238 -7.61 0.36 -7.72
CA SER A 238 -6.32 0.83 -7.22
C SER A 238 -5.21 0.47 -8.18
N LEU A 239 -4.56 1.49 -8.77
CA LEU A 239 -3.35 1.24 -9.58
C LEU A 239 -2.24 0.58 -8.75
N GLY A 240 -2.08 0.98 -7.48
CA GLY A 240 -1.06 0.39 -6.61
C GLY A 240 -1.35 -1.08 -6.30
N SER A 241 -2.62 -1.43 -6.03
CA SER A 241 -2.97 -2.82 -5.73
C SER A 241 -2.88 -3.72 -6.95
N HIS A 242 -3.08 -3.18 -8.16
CA HIS A 242 -2.82 -3.92 -9.40
C HIS A 242 -1.34 -4.27 -9.54
N ASP A 243 -0.44 -3.30 -9.32
CA ASP A 243 1.01 -3.58 -9.36
C ASP A 243 1.41 -4.56 -8.25
N GLU A 244 0.89 -4.40 -7.03
CA GLU A 244 1.14 -5.32 -5.90
C GLU A 244 0.65 -6.74 -6.19
N TYR A 245 -0.49 -6.88 -6.86
CA TYR A 245 -0.99 -8.17 -7.33
C TYR A 245 -0.06 -8.77 -8.37
N ASN A 246 0.41 -7.97 -9.33
CA ASN A 246 1.34 -8.43 -10.35
C ASN A 246 2.69 -8.84 -9.74
N ILE A 247 3.19 -8.13 -8.73
CA ILE A 247 4.37 -8.52 -7.95
C ILE A 247 4.15 -9.91 -7.34
N TRP A 248 3.01 -10.14 -6.67
CA TRP A 248 2.67 -11.43 -6.06
C TRP A 248 2.55 -12.56 -7.11
N GLN A 249 1.89 -12.30 -8.23
CA GLN A 249 1.73 -13.27 -9.32
C GLN A 249 3.10 -13.65 -9.90
N ILE A 250 3.95 -12.67 -10.19
CA ILE A 250 5.30 -12.87 -10.71
C ILE A 250 6.14 -13.67 -9.71
N LEU A 251 6.14 -13.30 -8.43
CA LEU A 251 6.82 -14.04 -7.38
C LEU A 251 6.39 -15.51 -7.39
N ASN A 252 5.09 -15.78 -7.50
CA ASN A 252 4.58 -17.14 -7.54
C ASN A 252 5.01 -17.92 -8.79
N VAL A 253 5.06 -17.28 -9.96
CA VAL A 253 5.61 -17.89 -11.19
C VAL A 253 7.09 -18.23 -10.99
N LEU A 254 7.89 -17.31 -10.43
CA LEU A 254 9.32 -17.52 -10.19
C LEU A 254 9.55 -18.62 -9.15
N ARG A 255 8.86 -18.59 -8.01
CA ARG A 255 8.97 -19.60 -6.95
C ARG A 255 8.64 -21.01 -7.43
N ARG A 256 7.64 -21.17 -8.30
CA ARG A 256 7.30 -22.47 -8.89
C ARG A 256 8.41 -23.03 -9.78
N ARG A 257 9.14 -22.15 -10.47
CA ARG A 257 10.25 -22.51 -11.37
C ARG A 257 11.56 -22.75 -10.63
N GLU A 258 11.85 -21.93 -9.64
CA GLU A 258 13.17 -21.89 -8.98
C GLU A 258 13.23 -22.71 -7.68
N ILE A 259 12.10 -22.88 -6.96
CA ILE A 259 12.07 -23.62 -5.68
C ILE A 259 11.42 -25.00 -5.87
N ARG A 260 10.10 -25.04 -6.11
CA ARG A 260 9.32 -26.26 -6.39
C ARG A 260 7.89 -25.90 -6.84
N PRO A 261 7.16 -26.79 -7.54
CA PRO A 261 5.82 -26.50 -8.07
C PRO A 261 4.78 -26.01 -7.04
N LEU A 262 4.93 -26.36 -5.76
CA LEU A 262 4.03 -25.98 -4.67
C LEU A 262 4.62 -24.91 -3.72
N ALA A 263 5.62 -24.14 -4.17
CA ALA A 263 6.27 -23.11 -3.35
C ALA A 263 5.50 -21.77 -3.29
N SER A 264 4.34 -21.65 -3.93
CA SER A 264 3.62 -20.38 -4.04
C SER A 264 3.19 -19.82 -2.67
N ILE A 265 3.26 -18.50 -2.54
CA ILE A 265 2.74 -17.72 -1.41
C ILE A 265 1.23 -17.60 -1.62
N PRO A 266 0.38 -18.02 -0.66
CA PRO A 266 -1.06 -17.89 -0.77
C PRO A 266 -1.48 -16.42 -0.89
N GLY A 267 -2.49 -16.18 -1.71
CA GLY A 267 -3.14 -14.88 -1.86
C GLY A 267 -4.61 -14.97 -1.48
N TYR A 268 -5.13 -13.93 -0.86
CA TYR A 268 -6.51 -13.81 -0.43
C TYR A 268 -7.12 -12.53 -1.02
N PHE A 269 -8.36 -12.59 -1.44
CA PHE A 269 -9.16 -11.45 -1.87
C PHE A 269 -10.52 -11.50 -1.18
N ASP A 270 -10.87 -10.41 -0.50
CA ASP A 270 -12.20 -10.24 0.11
C ASP A 270 -12.61 -11.40 1.05
N GLY A 271 -11.68 -11.80 1.92
CA GLY A 271 -11.87 -12.86 2.91
C GLY A 271 -11.79 -14.29 2.35
N ARG A 272 -11.50 -14.47 1.06
CA ARG A 272 -11.42 -15.79 0.40
C ARG A 272 -10.07 -15.97 -0.24
N GLN A 273 -9.59 -17.21 -0.28
CA GLN A 273 -8.37 -17.51 -1.03
C GLN A 273 -8.60 -17.28 -2.53
N ILE A 274 -7.63 -16.67 -3.21
CA ILE A 274 -7.69 -16.43 -4.65
C ILE A 274 -7.70 -17.78 -5.36
N GLY A 275 -8.66 -17.97 -6.26
CA GLY A 275 -8.80 -19.21 -7.02
C GLY A 275 -7.62 -19.45 -7.96
N LEU A 276 -7.34 -20.73 -8.26
CA LEU A 276 -6.15 -21.15 -9.01
C LEU A 276 -5.97 -20.40 -10.34
N GLY A 277 -7.00 -20.30 -11.18
CA GLY A 277 -6.90 -19.60 -12.47
C GLY A 277 -6.68 -18.09 -12.34
N ALA A 278 -7.34 -17.46 -11.35
CA ALA A 278 -7.11 -16.05 -11.05
C ALA A 278 -5.67 -15.80 -10.59
N ALA A 279 -5.15 -16.67 -9.72
CA ALA A 279 -3.78 -16.60 -9.19
C ALA A 279 -2.68 -16.69 -10.28
N GLU A 280 -3.02 -17.14 -11.49
CA GLU A 280 -2.10 -17.22 -12.63
C GLU A 280 -2.27 -16.07 -13.63
N THR A 281 -3.32 -15.25 -13.50
CA THR A 281 -3.66 -14.19 -14.45
C THR A 281 -3.07 -12.85 -13.98
N GLU A 282 -2.30 -12.19 -14.84
CA GLU A 282 -1.80 -10.83 -14.59
C GLU A 282 -2.92 -9.79 -14.72
N LEU A 283 -2.88 -8.73 -13.92
CA LEU A 283 -3.79 -7.59 -14.01
C LEU A 283 -3.18 -6.47 -14.86
N SER A 284 -4.02 -5.52 -15.28
CA SER A 284 -3.54 -4.34 -16.00
C SER A 284 -2.53 -3.56 -15.14
N PRO A 285 -1.38 -3.12 -15.70
CA PRO A 285 -0.38 -2.39 -14.94
C PRO A 285 -0.96 -1.09 -14.38
N GLY A 286 -0.51 -0.72 -13.18
CA GLY A 286 -0.86 0.52 -12.53
C GLY A 286 0.12 1.63 -12.88
N TYR A 287 1.21 1.68 -12.12
CA TYR A 287 2.35 2.57 -12.29
C TYR A 287 3.55 1.86 -12.92
N ALA A 288 3.50 0.53 -13.02
CA ALA A 288 4.49 -0.23 -13.77
C ALA A 288 4.54 0.23 -15.23
N ILE A 289 5.74 0.26 -15.78
CA ILE A 289 6.00 0.63 -17.17
C ILE A 289 6.53 -0.57 -17.95
N ASN A 290 6.07 -0.70 -19.19
CA ASN A 290 6.46 -1.75 -20.13
C ASN A 290 7.88 -1.53 -20.65
#